data_AF-A0A963S0N6-F1
#
_entry.id   AF-A0A963S0N6-F1
#
_cell.length_a   1.000
_cell.length_b   1.000
_cell.length_c   1.000
_cell.angle_alpha   90.00
_cell.angle_beta   90.00
_cell.angle_gamma   90.00
#
_symmetry.space_group_name_H-M   'P 1'
#
loop_
_entity.id
_entity.type
_entity.pdbx_description
1 polymer ?
#
loop_
_entity_poly.entity_id
_entity_poly.type
_entity_poly.pdbx_seq_one_letter_code
_entity_poly.pdbx_strand_id
1 'polypeptide(L)' 'MSDQPPPERSPKRGRLCSIENANRVATRVAEHILTDTAVVKTGNPLQPFRVVLASKAAPGRTVSRVVTCNDDEP' A
#
# COMPACT_ATOMS: atom_id res chain seq x y z
N MET A 1 9.97 14.89 26.82
CA MET A 1 9.31 14.22 25.69
C MET A 1 10.15 12.99 25.39
N SER A 2 9.65 11.79 25.60
CA SER A 2 10.46 10.57 25.48
C SER A 2 10.68 10.25 24.01
N ASP A 3 11.87 10.54 23.51
CA ASP A 3 12.43 10.06 22.24
C ASP A 3 12.72 8.55 22.33
N GLN A 4 11.71 7.75 22.67
CA GLN A 4 11.84 6.31 22.60
C GLN A 4 11.85 5.92 21.11
N PRO A 5 12.92 5.28 20.62
CA PRO A 5 12.91 4.73 19.27
C PRO A 5 11.68 3.83 19.15
N PRO A 6 10.94 3.88 18.03
CA PRO A 6 9.76 3.05 17.85
C PRO A 6 10.15 1.60 18.16
N PRO A 7 9.36 0.87 18.97
CA PRO A 7 9.72 -0.46 19.43
C PRO A 7 10.16 -1.30 18.24
N GLU A 8 11.33 -1.93 18.36
CA GLU A 8 11.89 -2.76 17.29
C GLU A 8 10.83 -3.76 16.85
N ARG A 9 10.34 -3.57 15.62
CA ARG A 9 9.28 -4.41 15.10
C ARG A 9 9.83 -5.81 14.95
N SER A 10 9.07 -6.82 15.38
CA SER A 10 9.47 -8.20 15.14
C SER A 10 9.79 -8.42 13.64
N PRO A 11 10.72 -9.32 13.30
CA PRO A 11 11.10 -9.56 11.90
C PRO A 11 9.89 -9.86 10.99
N LYS A 12 8.88 -10.57 11.53
CA LYS A 12 7.61 -10.83 10.83
C LYS A 12 6.87 -9.54 10.49
N ARG A 13 6.77 -8.59 11.44
CA ARG A 13 6.15 -7.28 11.17
C ARG A 13 6.97 -6.44 10.19
N GLY A 14 8.30 -6.50 10.26
CA GLY A 14 9.17 -5.85 9.27
C GLY A 14 8.85 -6.29 7.85
N ARG A 15 8.71 -7.60 7.63
CA ARG A 15 8.36 -8.19 6.32
C ARG A 15 6.92 -7.88 5.89
N LEU A 16 5.94 -8.01 6.78
CA LEU A 16 4.52 -7.82 6.41
C LEU A 16 4.13 -6.36 6.20
N CYS A 17 4.76 -5.45 6.95
CA CYS A 17 4.50 -4.01 6.88
C CYS A 17 5.51 -3.27 5.98
N SER A 18 6.22 -3.98 5.09
CA SER A 18 7.11 -3.34 4.11
C SER A 18 6.35 -2.79 2.91
N ILE A 19 6.95 -1.82 2.22
CA ILE A 19 6.40 -1.30 0.96
C ILE A 19 6.39 -2.37 -0.14
N GLU A 20 7.41 -3.23 -0.19
CA GLU A 20 7.49 -4.34 -1.15
C GLU A 20 6.32 -5.31 -0.97
N ASN A 21 5.99 -5.67 0.27
CA ASN A 21 4.84 -6.52 0.54
C ASN A 21 3.54 -5.82 0.14
N ALA A 22 3.40 -4.52 0.44
CA ALA A 22 2.23 -3.74 0.06
C ALA A 22 2.05 -3.67 -1.46
N ASN A 23 3.12 -3.48 -2.24
CA ASN A 23 3.09 -3.50 -3.70
C ASN A 23 2.67 -4.87 -4.24
N ARG A 24 3.21 -5.96 -3.70
CA ARG A 24 2.80 -7.32 -4.07
C ARG A 24 1.32 -7.58 -3.81
N VAL A 25 0.80 -7.09 -2.69
CA VAL A 25 -0.62 -7.17 -2.36
C VAL A 25 -1.44 -6.31 -3.32
N ALA A 26 -1.00 -5.08 -3.63
CA ALA A 26 -1.68 -4.18 -4.56
C ALA A 26 -1.83 -4.81 -5.95
N THR A 27 -0.77 -5.41 -6.49
CA THR A 27 -0.82 -6.12 -7.78
C THR A 27 -1.84 -7.25 -7.74
N ARG A 28 -1.76 -8.14 -6.75
CA ARG A 28 -2.71 -9.27 -6.63
C ARG A 28 -4.16 -8.82 -6.46
N VAL A 29 -4.39 -7.77 -5.67
CA VAL A 29 -5.74 -7.22 -5.48
C VAL A 29 -6.24 -6.65 -6.80
N ALA A 30 -5.42 -5.85 -7.50
CA ALA A 30 -5.78 -5.26 -8.78
C ALA A 30 -6.12 -6.32 -9.83
N GLU A 31 -5.30 -7.37 -9.94
CA GLU A 31 -5.55 -8.52 -10.81
C GLU A 31 -6.85 -9.26 -10.44
N HIS A 32 -7.10 -9.47 -9.16
CA HIS A 32 -8.27 -10.21 -8.68
C HIS A 32 -9.59 -9.44 -8.87
N ILE A 33 -9.57 -8.11 -8.71
CA ILE A 33 -10.78 -7.28 -8.82
C ILE A 33 -10.90 -6.55 -10.17
N LEU A 34 -9.90 -6.70 -11.04
CA LEU A 34 -9.81 -6.02 -12.35
C LEU A 34 -9.99 -4.50 -12.23
N THR A 35 -9.33 -3.90 -11.24
CA THR A 35 -9.43 -2.45 -10.99
C THR A 35 -8.10 -1.91 -10.47
N ASP A 36 -7.75 -0.71 -10.90
CA ASP A 36 -6.60 0.03 -10.42
C ASP A 36 -6.55 0.14 -8.89
N THR A 37 -5.39 -0.16 -8.33
CA THR A 37 -5.12 0.01 -6.90
C THR A 37 -3.94 0.93 -6.67
N ALA A 38 -3.82 1.44 -5.45
CA ALA A 38 -2.71 2.26 -5.02
C ALA A 38 -2.26 1.88 -3.62
N VAL A 39 -0.95 1.99 -3.38
CA VAL A 39 -0.37 1.90 -2.06
C VAL A 39 -0.23 3.31 -1.50
N VAL A 40 -0.80 3.54 -0.32
CA VAL A 40 -0.72 4.82 0.39
C VAL A 40 0.07 4.68 1.69
N LYS A 41 0.88 5.68 2.01
CA LYS A 41 1.54 5.81 3.31
C LYS A 41 0.57 6.44 4.31
N THR A 42 0.37 5.78 5.46
CA THR A 42 -0.69 6.17 6.41
C THR A 42 -0.22 7.11 7.52
N GLY A 43 1.08 7.17 7.78
CA GLY A 43 1.65 7.83 8.97
C GLY A 43 1.48 7.03 10.28
N ASN A 44 0.70 5.94 10.28
CA ASN A 44 0.52 5.07 11.45
C ASN A 44 1.64 4.03 11.52
N PRO A 45 2.47 3.99 12.59
CA PRO A 45 3.52 2.99 12.75
C PRO A 45 3.01 1.54 12.82
N LEU A 46 1.73 1.31 13.15
CA LEU A 46 1.15 -0.02 13.18
C LEU A 46 0.74 -0.53 11.79
N GLN A 47 0.39 0.38 10.89
CA GLN A 47 -0.06 0.08 9.53
C GLN A 47 0.56 1.08 8.54
N PRO A 48 1.89 1.04 8.32
CA PRO A 48 2.59 2.10 7.59
C PRO A 48 2.13 2.26 6.14
N PHE A 49 1.66 1.17 5.52
CA PHE A 49 1.16 1.13 4.15
C PHE A 49 -0.23 0.51 4.11
N ARG A 50 -1.07 1.00 3.19
CA ARG A 50 -2.40 0.47 2.93
C ARG A 50 -2.64 0.41 1.43
N VAL A 51 -3.26 -0.68 0.97
CA VAL A 51 -3.77 -0.81 -0.39
C VAL A 51 -5.18 -0.25 -0.42
N VAL A 52 -5.45 0.64 -1.37
CA VAL A 52 -6.76 1.25 -1.63
C VAL A 52 -7.04 1.22 -3.13
N LEU A 53 -8.29 1.44 -3.53
CA LEU A 53 -8.60 1.70 -4.93
C LEU A 53 -7.91 2.99 -5.38
N ALA A 54 -7.36 3.00 -6.60
CA ALA A 54 -6.62 4.14 -7.12
C ALA A 54 -7.46 5.43 -7.19
N SER A 55 -8.78 5.29 -7.40
CA SER A 55 -9.76 6.38 -7.39
C SER A 55 -10.02 7.00 -6.00
N LYS A 56 -9.65 6.30 -4.93
CA LYS A 56 -9.79 6.75 -3.54
C LYS A 56 -8.45 7.16 -2.92
N ALA A 57 -7.36 7.09 -3.68
CA ALA A 57 -6.03 7.42 -3.20
C ALA A 57 -5.80 8.94 -3.20
N ALA A 58 -5.46 9.51 -2.05
CA ALA A 58 -5.06 10.90 -1.94
C ALA A 58 -3.65 11.10 -2.53
N PRO A 59 -3.44 11.97 -3.54
CA PRO A 59 -2.17 12.09 -4.26
C PRO A 59 -0.96 12.32 -3.34
N GLY A 60 -1.11 13.15 -2.30
CA GLY A 60 -0.03 13.47 -1.35
C GLY A 60 0.39 12.33 -0.41
N ARG A 61 -0.28 11.17 -0.45
CA ARG A 61 0.06 9.98 0.34
C ARG A 61 0.33 8.75 -0.50
N THR A 62 0.10 8.82 -1.81
CA THR A 62 0.33 7.71 -2.73
C THR A 62 1.83 7.51 -2.94
N VAL A 63 2.29 6.27 -2.78
CA VAL A 63 3.70 5.89 -3.00
C VAL A 63 3.86 4.97 -4.20
N SER A 64 2.81 4.26 -4.60
CA SER A 64 2.78 3.44 -5.80
C SER A 64 1.34 3.30 -6.30
N ARG A 65 1.17 3.13 -7.61
CA ARG A 65 -0.11 2.84 -8.27
C ARG A 65 0.08 1.62 -9.19
N VAL A 66 -0.86 0.70 -9.12
CA VAL A 66 -0.99 -0.42 -10.05
C VAL A 66 -2.14 -0.06 -10.98
N VAL A 67 -1.83 0.05 -12.27
CA VAL A 67 -2.81 0.27 -13.32
C VAL A 67 -3.10 -1.07 -13.96
N THR A 68 -4.37 -1.47 -13.96
CA THR A 68 -4.84 -2.58 -14.78
C THR A 68 -5.14 -2.01 -16.16
N CYS A 69 -4.57 -2.61 -17.21
CA CYS A 69 -5.01 -2.33 -18.57
C CYS A 69 -6.43 -2.87 -18.70
N ASN A 70 -7.42 -2.07 -18.32
CA ASN A 70 -8.77 -2.31 -18.78
C ASN A 70 -8.79 -1.80 -20.21
N ASP A 71 -8.86 -2.72 -21.17
CA ASP A 71 -9.26 -2.42 -22.54
C ASP A 71 -10.72 -1.91 -22.48
N ASP A 72 -10.91 -0.67 -22.03
CA ASP A 72 -12.13 0.10 -22.27
C ASP A 72 -12.12 0.50 -23.75
N GLU A 73 -12.41 -0.48 -24.61
CA GLU A 73 -12.73 -0.27 -26.02
C GLU A 73 -14.23 -0.55 -26.20
N PRO A 74 -15.07 0.48 -26.43
CA PRO A 74 -16.34 0.31 -27.12
C PRO A 74 -16.17 0.30 -28.65
#